data_AF-A0A9W5UTK0-F1
#
_entry.id   AF-A0A9W5UTK0-F1
#
_cell.length_a   1.000
_cell.length_b   1.000
_cell.length_c   1.000
_cell.angle_alpha   90.00
_cell.angle_beta   90.00
_cell.angle_gamma   90.00
#
_symmetry.space_group_name_H-M   'P 1'
#
loop_
_entity.id
_entity.type
_entity.pdbx_description
1 polymer ?
#
loop_
_entity_poly.entity_id
_entity_poly.type
_entity_poly.pdbx_seq_one_letter_code
_entity_poly.pdbx_strand_id
1 'polypeptide(L)'
;MTTRAGSPADRVRPSARHDRLLTVAQAYVDAAAARNELPHRDLSRLSRTRVRVDPEFCREVARHFDRAPRRALDADLVARYNRFTEETRRHFALLEPAGLRVVPWQGPGQPYHGAAELIDAVDRTGVLYVYLTSAGHGPHGPAPDHPLCAPSGVTVNGVELLHNDIFRVVHDVFGHILHGATMGVAGEFRAAYGHLAMYSPLVHPVVFTEQVSQICWFFHGPHLADRTGRWPRRGAPGWIPPAERPYPEQKLFPCPPGFLDRFIASFTEESG
;
A
#
# COMPACT_ATOMS: atom_id res chain seq x y z
N MET A 1 -21.89 -39.96 -14.54
CA MET A 1 -22.09 -38.85 -13.59
C MET A 1 -20.80 -38.05 -13.57
N THR A 2 -20.66 -37.13 -14.53
CA THR A 2 -19.42 -36.40 -14.82
C THR A 2 -19.46 -35.03 -14.14
N THR A 3 -18.49 -34.80 -13.27
CA THR A 3 -18.22 -33.53 -12.59
C THR A 3 -17.83 -32.47 -13.61
N ARG A 4 -18.65 -31.43 -13.77
CA ARG A 4 -18.30 -30.21 -14.51
C ARG A 4 -17.17 -29.49 -13.79
N ALA A 5 -16.04 -29.35 -14.47
CA ALA A 5 -14.99 -28.41 -14.12
C ALA A 5 -15.59 -26.99 -14.06
N GLY A 6 -15.26 -26.24 -13.01
CA GLY A 6 -15.66 -24.85 -12.85
C GLY A 6 -15.17 -24.02 -14.04
N SER A 7 -16.10 -23.27 -14.64
CA SER A 7 -15.83 -22.26 -15.65
C SER A 7 -14.89 -21.19 -15.06
N PRO A 8 -13.93 -20.63 -15.81
CA PRO A 8 -13.09 -19.54 -15.34
C PRO A 8 -13.99 -18.32 -15.10
N ALA A 9 -14.38 -18.12 -13.84
CA ALA A 9 -15.27 -17.06 -13.41
C ALA A 9 -14.70 -15.69 -13.78
N ASP A 10 -15.55 -14.92 -14.47
CA ASP A 10 -15.58 -13.47 -14.65
C ASP A 10 -14.35 -12.68 -14.18
N ARG A 11 -13.46 -12.37 -15.13
CA ARG A 11 -12.70 -11.13 -15.02
C ARG A 11 -13.69 -9.99 -15.25
N VAL A 12 -14.02 -9.23 -14.19
CA VAL A 12 -14.77 -7.98 -14.29
C VAL A 12 -14.12 -7.13 -15.40
N ARG A 13 -14.88 -6.76 -16.42
CA ARG A 13 -14.36 -5.87 -17.47
C ARG A 13 -13.93 -4.55 -16.83
N PRO A 14 -12.74 -4.03 -17.16
CA PRO A 14 -12.33 -2.70 -16.68
C PRO A 14 -13.42 -1.68 -16.98
N SER A 15 -13.77 -0.87 -15.99
CA SER A 15 -14.71 0.24 -16.20
C SER A 15 -14.04 1.37 -16.99
N ALA A 16 -14.83 2.27 -17.58
CA ALA A 16 -14.29 3.46 -18.24
C ALA A 16 -13.44 4.33 -17.28
N ARG A 17 -13.72 4.27 -15.96
CA ARG A 17 -12.93 4.96 -14.93
C ARG A 17 -11.59 4.26 -14.70
N HIS A 18 -11.57 2.94 -14.67
CA HIS A 18 -10.33 2.17 -14.62
C HIS A 18 -9.43 2.49 -15.82
N ASP A 19 -9.97 2.47 -17.04
CA ASP A 19 -9.19 2.76 -18.26
C ASP A 19 -8.60 4.18 -18.23
N ARG A 20 -9.38 5.17 -17.77
CA ARG A 20 -8.90 6.55 -17.58
C ARG A 20 -7.80 6.62 -16.53
N LEU A 21 -7.97 5.94 -15.39
CA LEU A 21 -6.95 5.91 -14.34
C LEU A 21 -5.63 5.30 -14.84
N LEU A 22 -5.70 4.17 -15.54
CA LEU A 22 -4.54 3.53 -16.16
C LEU A 22 -3.86 4.46 -17.17
N THR A 23 -4.64 5.14 -18.02
CA THR A 23 -4.11 6.07 -19.02
C THR A 23 -3.33 7.21 -18.37
N VAL A 24 -3.88 7.83 -17.32
CA VAL A 24 -3.21 8.94 -16.62
C VAL A 24 -1.96 8.44 -15.88
N ALA A 25 -2.04 7.29 -15.22
CA ALA A 25 -0.89 6.69 -14.52
C ALA A 25 0.24 6.33 -15.50
N GLN A 26 -0.09 5.75 -16.65
CA GLN A 26 0.89 5.38 -17.68
C GLN A 26 1.55 6.63 -18.26
N ALA A 27 0.78 7.67 -18.58
CA ALA A 27 1.31 8.93 -19.08
C ALA A 27 2.30 9.58 -18.09
N TYR A 28 2.02 9.49 -16.79
CA TYR A 28 2.96 9.94 -15.75
C TYR A 28 4.27 9.15 -15.79
N VAL A 29 4.19 7.81 -15.83
CA VAL A 29 5.37 6.93 -15.87
C VAL A 29 6.20 7.17 -17.13
N ASP A 30 5.57 7.27 -18.29
CA ASP A 30 6.24 7.53 -19.57
C ASP A 30 6.96 8.88 -19.55
N ALA A 31 6.30 9.93 -19.06
CA ALA A 31 6.89 11.26 -18.96
C ALA A 31 8.06 11.29 -17.96
N ALA A 32 7.95 10.59 -16.83
CA ALA A 32 9.02 10.50 -15.85
C ALA A 32 10.20 9.66 -16.37
N ALA A 33 9.94 8.59 -17.12
CA ALA A 33 10.96 7.80 -17.80
C ALA A 33 11.70 8.61 -18.87
N ALA A 34 11.00 9.45 -19.64
CA ALA A 34 11.61 10.37 -20.60
C ALA A 34 12.54 11.41 -19.94
N ARG A 35 12.35 11.68 -18.64
CA ARG A 35 13.23 12.54 -17.82
C ARG A 35 14.27 11.76 -17.02
N ASN A 36 14.40 10.45 -17.23
CA ASN A 36 15.26 9.54 -16.46
C ASN A 36 14.98 9.52 -14.95
N GLU A 37 13.77 9.87 -14.51
CA GLU A 37 13.36 9.79 -13.10
C GLU A 37 12.90 8.38 -12.72
N LEU A 38 12.29 7.66 -13.67
CA LEU A 38 11.78 6.30 -13.51
C LEU A 38 12.31 5.37 -14.61
N PRO A 39 12.43 4.05 -14.36
CA PRO A 39 12.58 3.09 -15.44
C PRO A 39 11.30 3.03 -16.29
N HIS A 40 11.43 2.74 -17.58
CA HIS A 40 10.27 2.51 -18.45
C HIS A 40 9.50 1.26 -17.99
N ARG A 41 8.20 1.40 -17.74
CA ARG A 41 7.32 0.33 -17.28
C ARG A 41 5.93 0.45 -17.92
N ASP A 42 5.40 -0.68 -18.38
CA ASP A 42 4.01 -0.81 -18.87
C ASP A 42 3.12 -1.25 -17.70
N LEU A 43 2.37 -0.31 -17.14
CA LEU A 43 1.53 -0.52 -15.96
C LEU A 43 0.39 -1.51 -16.22
N SER A 44 -0.04 -1.70 -17.48
CA SER A 44 -1.09 -2.66 -17.82
C SER A 44 -0.67 -4.11 -17.51
N ARG A 45 0.64 -4.38 -17.52
CA ARG A 45 1.22 -5.70 -17.21
C ARG A 45 1.18 -6.06 -15.74
N LEU A 46 1.14 -5.06 -14.85
CA LEU A 46 1.13 -5.29 -13.40
C LEU A 46 -0.10 -6.09 -12.95
N SER A 47 -1.22 -5.98 -13.68
CA SER A 47 -2.43 -6.79 -13.47
C SER A 47 -2.19 -8.30 -13.65
N ARG A 48 -1.13 -8.69 -14.36
CA ARG A 48 -0.76 -10.09 -14.65
C ARG A 48 0.38 -10.58 -13.75
N THR A 49 0.91 -9.72 -12.89
CA THR A 49 2.00 -10.09 -12.00
C THR A 49 1.54 -11.10 -10.96
N ARG A 50 2.22 -12.25 -10.93
CA ARG A 50 2.05 -13.26 -9.88
C ARG A 50 2.92 -12.90 -8.69
N VAL A 51 2.38 -13.08 -7.48
CA VAL A 51 3.11 -12.92 -6.23
C VAL A 51 3.18 -14.26 -5.51
N ARG A 52 4.37 -14.62 -5.03
CA ARG A 52 4.59 -15.72 -4.10
C ARG A 52 4.88 -15.14 -2.72
N VAL A 53 3.89 -15.17 -1.83
CA VAL A 53 4.09 -14.75 -0.44
C VAL A 53 4.77 -15.89 0.31
N ASP A 54 6.06 -15.71 0.63
CA ASP A 54 6.80 -16.60 1.52
C ASP A 54 6.52 -16.24 3.00
N PRO A 55 5.87 -17.11 3.79
CA PRO A 55 5.60 -16.83 5.19
C PRO A 55 6.87 -16.70 6.04
N GLU A 56 7.99 -17.32 5.66
CA GLU A 56 9.25 -17.20 6.39
C GLU A 56 9.86 -15.81 6.20
N PHE A 57 9.97 -15.35 4.94
CA PHE A 57 10.30 -13.96 4.64
C PHE A 57 9.43 -12.97 5.41
N CYS A 58 8.10 -13.15 5.41
CA CYS A 58 7.21 -12.26 6.14
C CYS A 58 7.50 -12.23 7.65
N ARG A 59 7.76 -13.40 8.26
CA ARG A 59 8.14 -13.48 9.68
C ARG A 59 9.49 -12.84 9.97
N GLU A 60 10.45 -12.95 9.05
CA GLU A 60 11.77 -12.34 9.19
C GLU A 60 11.66 -10.80 9.16
N VAL A 61 10.94 -10.26 8.17
CA VAL A 61 10.64 -8.83 8.07
C VAL A 61 9.89 -8.35 9.31
N ALA A 62 8.88 -9.11 9.75
CA ALA A 62 8.11 -8.79 10.93
C ALA A 62 8.96 -8.73 12.21
N ARG A 63 9.85 -9.69 12.43
CA ARG A 63 10.78 -9.69 13.57
C ARG A 63 11.78 -8.55 13.50
N HIS A 64 12.22 -8.18 12.29
CA HIS A 64 13.06 -7.00 12.11
C HIS A 64 12.30 -5.74 12.52
N PHE A 65 11.11 -5.52 11.97
CA PHE A 65 10.26 -4.37 12.29
C PHE A 65 9.94 -4.29 13.79
N ASP A 66 9.61 -5.42 14.42
CA ASP A 66 9.31 -5.51 15.85
C ASP A 66 10.46 -4.98 16.72
N ARG A 67 11.70 -5.36 16.39
CA ARG A 67 12.92 -4.95 17.11
C ARG A 67 13.50 -3.61 16.65
N ALA A 68 13.11 -3.12 15.48
CA ALA A 68 13.61 -1.87 14.94
C ALA A 68 13.31 -0.73 15.92
N PRO A 69 14.25 0.22 16.08
CA PRO A 69 13.98 1.40 16.89
C PRO A 69 12.81 2.17 16.28
N ARG A 70 12.06 2.89 17.12
CA ARG A 70 11.02 3.79 16.63
C ARG A 70 11.57 4.82 15.64
N ARG A 71 12.81 5.27 15.87
CA ARG A 71 13.49 6.28 15.06
C ARG A 71 14.98 5.96 14.92
N ALA A 72 15.43 5.85 13.68
CA ALA A 72 16.83 5.75 13.25
C ALA A 72 16.97 6.49 11.92
N LEU A 73 17.01 7.82 11.99
CA LEU A 73 17.17 8.68 10.83
C LEU A 73 18.62 9.06 10.60
N ASP A 74 19.00 9.04 9.33
CA ASP A 74 20.18 9.70 8.81
C ASP A 74 19.79 10.64 7.67
N ALA A 75 20.79 11.38 7.15
CA ALA A 75 20.56 12.35 6.08
C ALA A 75 20.06 11.69 4.78
N ASP A 76 20.48 10.46 4.50
CA ASP A 76 20.03 9.69 3.33
C ASP A 76 18.54 9.36 3.45
N LEU A 77 18.12 8.84 4.60
CA LEU A 77 16.72 8.51 4.87
C LEU A 77 15.84 9.78 4.82
N VAL A 78 16.30 10.90 5.38
CA VAL A 78 15.59 12.19 5.26
C VAL A 78 15.39 12.57 3.78
N ALA A 79 16.44 12.49 2.96
CA ALA A 79 16.33 12.79 1.54
C ALA A 79 15.33 11.88 0.81
N ARG A 80 15.30 10.58 1.15
CA ARG A 80 14.34 9.63 0.60
C ARG A 80 12.90 9.94 1.01
N TYR A 81 12.64 10.32 2.26
CA TYR A 81 11.29 10.73 2.69
C TYR A 81 10.85 12.03 2.04
N ASN A 82 11.75 13.00 1.87
CA ASN A 82 11.46 14.22 1.12
C ASN A 82 11.07 13.89 -0.32
N ARG A 83 11.81 13.01 -0.99
CA ARG A 83 11.45 12.56 -2.34
C ARG A 83 10.15 11.76 -2.36
N PHE A 84 9.92 10.89 -1.39
CA PHE A 84 8.71 10.09 -1.28
C PHE A 84 7.47 10.97 -1.12
N THR A 85 7.50 11.95 -0.22
CA THR A 85 6.39 12.88 0.00
C THR A 85 6.11 13.76 -1.22
N GLU A 86 7.15 14.20 -1.92
CA GLU A 86 7.05 14.93 -3.19
C GLU A 86 6.40 14.06 -4.28
N GLU A 87 6.93 12.87 -4.57
CA GLU A 87 6.41 11.96 -5.58
C GLU A 87 4.97 11.53 -5.27
N THR A 88 4.66 11.28 -4.00
CA THR A 88 3.29 10.94 -3.57
C THR A 88 2.32 12.09 -3.86
N ARG A 89 2.72 13.35 -3.67
CA ARG A 89 1.89 14.50 -4.06
C ARG A 89 1.70 14.60 -5.56
N ARG A 90 2.72 14.25 -6.36
CA ARG A 90 2.58 14.17 -7.83
C ARG A 90 1.59 13.08 -8.22
N HIS A 91 1.65 11.90 -7.60
CA HIS A 91 0.68 10.81 -7.82
C HIS A 91 -0.74 11.23 -7.40
N PHE A 92 -0.88 11.93 -6.27
CA PHE A 92 -2.17 12.44 -5.81
C PHE A 92 -2.79 13.41 -6.83
N ALA A 93 -1.98 14.28 -7.45
CA ALA A 93 -2.44 15.20 -8.48
C ALA A 93 -2.98 14.50 -9.75
N LEU A 94 -2.69 13.21 -9.95
CA LEU A 94 -3.24 12.42 -11.06
C LEU A 94 -4.71 12.04 -10.86
N LEU A 95 -5.26 12.15 -9.64
CA LEU A 95 -6.64 11.74 -9.37
C LEU A 95 -7.67 12.62 -10.08
N GLU A 96 -7.50 13.95 -10.04
CA GLU A 96 -8.40 14.89 -10.69
C GLU A 96 -8.52 14.64 -12.21
N PRO A 97 -7.42 14.55 -13.00
CA PRO A 97 -7.52 14.22 -14.42
C PRO A 97 -8.03 12.79 -14.66
N ALA A 98 -7.87 11.87 -13.70
CA ALA A 98 -8.51 10.56 -13.73
C ALA A 98 -10.03 10.62 -13.45
N GLY A 99 -10.59 11.78 -13.10
CA GLY A 99 -11.99 11.97 -12.75
C GLY A 99 -12.35 11.47 -11.35
N LEU A 100 -11.37 11.46 -10.45
CA LEU A 100 -11.52 11.05 -9.05
C LEU A 100 -11.50 12.27 -8.12
N ARG A 101 -12.34 12.22 -7.10
CA ARG A 101 -12.38 13.21 -6.01
C ARG A 101 -12.06 12.53 -4.69
N VAL A 102 -11.30 13.22 -3.85
CA VAL A 102 -11.00 12.76 -2.49
C VAL A 102 -11.91 13.49 -1.52
N VAL A 103 -12.41 12.80 -0.50
CA VAL A 103 -13.18 13.38 0.60
C VAL A 103 -12.65 12.83 1.92
N PRO A 104 -12.28 13.69 2.89
CA PRO A 104 -11.96 13.25 4.25
C PRO A 104 -13.13 12.50 4.88
N TRP A 105 -12.90 11.28 5.38
CA TRP A 105 -13.92 10.54 6.11
C TRP A 105 -14.09 11.10 7.53
N GLN A 106 -15.32 11.49 7.87
CA GLN A 106 -15.71 12.06 9.17
C GLN A 106 -16.65 11.15 9.98
N GLY A 107 -17.01 9.99 9.41
CA GLY A 107 -17.89 9.03 10.08
C GLY A 107 -17.13 8.15 11.08
N PRO A 108 -17.87 7.36 11.90
CA PRO A 108 -17.25 6.38 12.78
C PRO A 108 -16.61 5.24 11.96
N GLY A 109 -15.52 4.67 12.50
CA GLY A 109 -14.84 3.53 11.88
C GLY A 109 -14.21 3.84 10.51
N GLN A 110 -13.82 2.79 9.79
CA GLN A 110 -13.26 2.92 8.44
C GLN A 110 -14.37 3.08 7.39
N PRO A 111 -14.13 3.83 6.29
CA PRO A 111 -15.12 4.06 5.24
C PRO A 111 -15.44 2.82 4.39
N TYR A 112 -14.58 1.78 4.45
CA TYR A 112 -14.71 0.57 3.64
C TYR A 112 -14.37 -0.67 4.49
N HIS A 113 -15.11 -1.75 4.30
CA HIS A 113 -14.83 -3.05 4.92
C HIS A 113 -13.68 -3.80 4.23
N GLY A 114 -13.35 -3.43 2.98
CA GLY A 114 -12.25 -4.03 2.23
C GLY A 114 -12.13 -3.51 0.80
N ALA A 115 -11.13 -3.99 0.07
CA ALA A 115 -10.82 -3.55 -1.29
C ALA A 115 -12.01 -3.66 -2.28
N ALA A 116 -12.84 -4.72 -2.19
CA ALA A 116 -13.98 -4.88 -3.09
C ALA A 116 -14.99 -3.74 -2.93
N GLU A 117 -15.33 -3.37 -1.70
CA GLU A 117 -16.24 -2.25 -1.43
C GLU A 117 -15.63 -0.90 -1.81
N LEU A 118 -14.34 -0.70 -1.53
CA LEU A 118 -13.59 0.48 -1.98
C LEU A 118 -13.67 0.64 -3.50
N ILE A 119 -13.31 -0.41 -4.25
CA ILE A 119 -13.31 -0.42 -5.72
C ILE A 119 -14.71 -0.13 -6.24
N ASP A 120 -15.72 -0.86 -5.76
CA ASP A 120 -17.11 -0.70 -6.17
C ASP A 120 -17.66 0.69 -5.88
N ALA A 121 -17.36 1.25 -4.69
CA ALA A 121 -17.81 2.58 -4.30
C ALA A 121 -17.16 3.66 -5.17
N VAL A 122 -15.84 3.59 -5.36
CA VAL A 122 -15.12 4.55 -6.20
C VAL A 122 -15.51 4.39 -7.66
N ASP A 123 -15.81 3.19 -8.15
CA ASP A 123 -16.26 2.93 -9.53
C ASP A 123 -17.71 3.37 -9.82
N ARG A 124 -18.57 3.44 -8.79
CA ARG A 124 -19.89 4.04 -8.95
C ARG A 124 -19.87 5.56 -8.84
N THR A 125 -19.14 6.09 -7.88
CA THR A 125 -19.30 7.49 -7.45
C THR A 125 -18.21 8.43 -7.97
N GLY A 126 -17.02 7.91 -8.27
CA GLY A 126 -15.82 8.72 -8.53
C GLY A 126 -15.28 9.41 -7.28
N VAL A 127 -15.78 9.05 -6.09
CA VAL A 127 -15.38 9.63 -4.81
C VAL A 127 -14.68 8.58 -3.96
N LEU A 128 -13.46 8.89 -3.54
CA LEU A 128 -12.71 8.14 -2.54
C LEU A 128 -12.79 8.86 -1.20
N TYR A 129 -13.24 8.13 -0.17
CA TYR A 129 -13.23 8.59 1.21
C TYR A 129 -11.93 8.16 1.89
N VAL A 130 -11.11 9.11 2.30
CA VAL A 130 -9.84 8.81 2.97
C VAL A 130 -10.05 8.72 4.48
N TYR A 131 -9.65 7.60 5.08
CA TYR A 131 -9.58 7.48 6.53
C TYR A 131 -8.36 8.28 7.05
N LEU A 132 -8.62 9.33 7.81
CA LEU A 132 -7.61 10.30 8.21
C LEU A 132 -6.65 9.72 9.25
N THR A 133 -5.40 10.16 9.17
CA THR A 133 -4.32 9.87 10.10
C THR A 133 -4.68 10.29 11.52
N SER A 134 -5.36 11.42 11.69
CA SER A 134 -5.85 11.89 13.00
C SER A 134 -6.78 10.89 13.69
N ALA A 135 -7.48 10.03 12.95
CA ALA A 135 -8.36 8.99 13.47
C ALA A 135 -7.76 7.58 13.37
N GLY A 136 -6.85 7.34 12.42
CA GLY A 136 -6.37 6.01 12.06
C GLY A 136 -5.00 5.60 12.59
N HIS A 137 -4.27 6.49 13.25
CA HIS A 137 -2.87 6.25 13.67
C HIS A 137 -2.75 5.58 15.05
N GLY A 138 -3.60 4.58 15.32
CA GLY A 138 -3.59 3.81 16.57
C GLY A 138 -3.87 4.65 17.83
N PRO A 139 -3.74 4.05 19.02
CA PRO A 139 -4.11 4.70 20.30
C PRO A 139 -3.19 5.85 20.71
N HIS A 140 -1.98 5.94 20.13
CA HIS A 140 -1.00 6.99 20.44
C HIS A 140 -1.09 8.19 19.49
N GLY A 141 -1.93 8.12 18.46
CA GLY A 141 -2.06 9.16 17.45
C GLY A 141 -0.81 9.33 16.57
N PRO A 142 -0.83 10.29 15.62
CA PRO A 142 0.30 10.56 14.74
C PRO A 142 1.56 10.95 15.51
N ALA A 143 2.68 10.33 15.18
CA ALA A 143 3.99 10.74 15.69
C ALA A 143 4.42 12.06 15.02
N PRO A 144 4.44 13.21 15.72
CA PRO A 144 4.63 14.52 15.08
C PRO A 144 5.99 14.69 14.40
N ASP A 145 6.97 13.90 14.82
CA ASP A 145 8.34 13.89 14.29
C ASP A 145 8.52 12.98 13.07
N HIS A 146 7.47 12.25 12.67
CA HIS A 146 7.47 11.38 11.49
C HIS A 146 7.19 12.21 10.22
N PRO A 147 7.99 12.12 9.14
CA PRO A 147 7.79 12.93 7.93
C PRO A 147 6.39 12.80 7.32
N LEU A 148 5.78 11.62 7.40
CA LEU A 148 4.41 11.42 6.91
C LEU A 148 3.33 12.07 7.79
N CYS A 149 3.63 12.43 9.03
CA CYS A 149 2.71 13.16 9.90
C CYS A 149 2.83 14.68 9.75
N ALA A 150 3.70 15.18 8.88
CA ALA A 150 3.76 16.60 8.56
C ALA A 150 2.63 17.03 7.60
N PRO A 151 2.20 18.31 7.66
CA PRO A 151 1.23 18.86 6.72
C PRO A 151 1.68 18.72 5.27
N SER A 152 0.79 18.26 4.40
CA SER A 152 1.10 18.08 2.98
C SER A 152 0.97 19.36 2.15
N GLY A 153 0.31 20.39 2.70
CA GLY A 153 -0.10 21.59 1.98
C GLY A 153 -1.34 21.40 1.10
N VAL A 154 -2.02 20.25 1.17
CA VAL A 154 -3.27 19.98 0.47
C VAL A 154 -4.44 20.10 1.44
N THR A 155 -5.43 20.94 1.12
CA THR A 155 -6.66 21.08 1.91
C THR A 155 -7.86 20.60 1.10
N VAL A 156 -8.68 19.72 1.69
CA VAL A 156 -9.90 19.19 1.08
C VAL A 156 -11.05 19.40 2.04
N ASN A 157 -12.11 20.08 1.58
CA ASN A 157 -13.30 20.41 2.40
C ASN A 157 -12.94 21.03 3.77
N GLY A 158 -11.94 21.92 3.80
CA GLY A 158 -11.49 22.60 5.02
C GLY A 158 -10.59 21.75 5.94
N VAL A 159 -10.25 20.52 5.56
CA VAL A 159 -9.31 19.67 6.30
C VAL A 159 -7.95 19.67 5.61
N GLU A 160 -6.91 20.12 6.32
CA GLU A 160 -5.53 19.98 5.86
C GLU A 160 -5.08 18.52 6.00
N LEU A 161 -4.68 17.93 4.88
CA LEU A 161 -4.22 16.54 4.82
C LEU A 161 -2.75 16.45 5.22
N LEU A 162 -2.40 15.41 5.98
CA LEU A 162 -1.00 15.05 6.24
C LEU A 162 -0.43 14.27 5.05
N HIS A 163 0.89 14.21 4.94
CA HIS A 163 1.54 13.40 3.91
C HIS A 163 1.10 11.91 3.96
N ASN A 164 0.82 11.38 5.14
CA ASN A 164 0.29 10.04 5.32
C ASN A 164 -1.12 9.89 4.74
N ASP A 165 -1.99 10.89 4.85
CA ASP A 165 -3.33 10.86 4.24
C ASP A 165 -3.23 10.84 2.72
N ILE A 166 -2.33 11.66 2.17
CA ILE A 166 -2.02 11.70 0.74
C ILE A 166 -1.49 10.33 0.28
N PHE A 167 -0.60 9.70 1.06
CA PHE A 167 -0.11 8.36 0.74
C PHE A 167 -1.19 7.29 0.83
N ARG A 168 -2.08 7.32 1.82
CA ARG A 168 -3.23 6.40 1.92
C ARG A 168 -4.12 6.48 0.69
N VAL A 169 -4.42 7.69 0.22
CA VAL A 169 -5.19 7.90 -1.01
C VAL A 169 -4.48 7.30 -2.22
N VAL A 170 -3.20 7.63 -2.40
CA VAL A 170 -2.39 7.11 -3.52
C VAL A 170 -2.30 5.58 -3.45
N HIS A 171 -2.17 5.02 -2.26
CA HIS A 171 -2.16 3.59 -2.03
C HIS A 171 -3.48 2.92 -2.40
N ASP A 172 -4.61 3.48 -1.95
CA ASP A 172 -5.93 2.95 -2.29
C ASP A 172 -6.19 3.02 -3.80
N VAL A 173 -5.85 4.13 -4.46
CA VAL A 173 -6.08 4.32 -5.90
C VAL A 173 -5.13 3.49 -6.76
N PHE A 174 -3.83 3.67 -6.61
CA PHE A 174 -2.85 3.02 -7.50
C PHE A 174 -2.46 1.64 -7.03
N GLY A 175 -2.63 1.32 -5.74
CA GLY A 175 -2.36 -0.01 -5.19
C GLY A 175 -3.57 -0.95 -5.28
N HIS A 176 -4.75 -0.53 -4.82
CA HIS A 176 -5.93 -1.40 -4.79
C HIS A 176 -6.82 -1.24 -6.03
N ILE A 177 -7.20 -0.02 -6.40
CA ILE A 177 -8.20 0.21 -7.46
C ILE A 177 -7.63 -0.06 -8.85
N LEU A 178 -6.45 0.46 -9.15
CA LEU A 178 -5.80 0.26 -10.45
C LEU A 178 -5.45 -1.22 -10.70
N HIS A 179 -5.07 -1.96 -9.66
CA HIS A 179 -4.61 -3.34 -9.80
C HIS A 179 -5.65 -4.40 -9.43
N GLY A 180 -6.80 -4.01 -8.87
CA GLY A 180 -7.76 -4.94 -8.29
C GLY A 180 -7.18 -5.73 -7.11
N ALA A 181 -6.24 -5.15 -6.37
CA ALA A 181 -5.52 -5.84 -5.30
C ALA A 181 -6.32 -5.84 -3.98
N THR A 182 -6.38 -6.98 -3.32
CA THR A 182 -7.07 -7.15 -2.02
C THR A 182 -6.26 -6.57 -0.84
N MET A 183 -6.89 -6.30 0.30
CA MET A 183 -6.20 -5.84 1.53
C MET A 183 -5.60 -6.97 2.41
N GLY A 184 -5.39 -8.15 1.84
CA GLY A 184 -4.62 -9.24 2.48
C GLY A 184 -3.16 -9.18 2.04
N VAL A 185 -2.25 -9.88 2.75
CA VAL A 185 -0.79 -9.86 2.48
C VAL A 185 -0.43 -9.92 1.00
N ALA A 186 -1.03 -10.83 0.23
CA ALA A 186 -0.73 -10.98 -1.19
C ALA A 186 -1.21 -9.81 -2.06
N GLY A 187 -2.29 -9.13 -1.68
CA GLY A 187 -2.73 -7.94 -2.39
C GLY A 187 -1.99 -6.69 -1.95
N GLU A 188 -1.66 -6.56 -0.66
CA GLU A 188 -0.75 -5.52 -0.15
C GLU A 188 0.64 -5.59 -0.81
N PHE A 189 1.18 -6.80 -0.98
CA PHE A 189 2.43 -7.00 -1.71
C PHE A 189 2.30 -6.54 -3.17
N ARG A 190 1.18 -6.85 -3.83
CA ARG A 190 0.94 -6.36 -5.21
C ARG A 190 0.81 -4.84 -5.26
N ALA A 191 0.13 -4.23 -4.30
CA ALA A 191 0.04 -2.78 -4.17
C ALA A 191 1.44 -2.17 -4.02
N ALA A 192 2.26 -2.68 -3.09
CA ALA A 192 3.65 -2.24 -2.88
C ALA A 192 4.49 -2.38 -4.14
N TYR A 193 4.35 -3.50 -4.85
CA TYR A 193 5.09 -3.75 -6.08
C TYR A 193 4.66 -2.80 -7.21
N GLY A 194 3.36 -2.53 -7.35
CA GLY A 194 2.84 -1.54 -8.29
C GLY A 194 3.38 -0.15 -8.02
N HIS A 195 3.48 0.24 -6.75
CA HIS A 195 4.13 1.48 -6.33
C HIS A 195 5.58 1.59 -6.82
N LEU A 196 6.35 0.48 -6.85
CA LEU A 196 7.73 0.50 -7.37
C LEU A 196 7.82 0.86 -8.86
N ALA A 197 6.73 0.75 -9.62
CA ALA A 197 6.67 1.19 -11.01
C ALA A 197 6.36 2.69 -11.17
N MET A 198 5.89 3.36 -10.12
CA MET A 198 5.54 4.79 -10.13
C MET A 198 6.48 5.66 -9.29
N TYR A 199 7.11 5.10 -8.25
CA TYR A 199 8.12 5.79 -7.44
C TYR A 199 9.53 5.57 -7.98
N SER A 200 10.41 6.56 -7.81
CA SER A 200 11.81 6.43 -8.21
C SER A 200 12.54 5.37 -7.39
N PRO A 201 13.59 4.74 -7.95
CA PRO A 201 14.39 3.75 -7.22
C PRO A 201 14.92 4.24 -5.86
N LEU A 202 15.14 5.55 -5.72
CA LEU A 202 15.52 6.19 -4.46
C LEU A 202 14.49 5.97 -3.34
N VAL A 203 13.20 5.92 -3.69
CA VAL A 203 12.07 5.84 -2.77
C VAL A 203 11.66 4.40 -2.44
N HIS A 204 12.07 3.40 -3.24
CA HIS A 204 11.70 1.99 -3.03
C HIS A 204 11.98 1.47 -1.61
N PRO A 205 13.12 1.79 -0.96
CA PRO A 205 13.36 1.43 0.45
C PRO A 205 12.33 2.00 1.43
N VAL A 206 11.84 3.22 1.17
CA VAL A 206 10.82 3.86 2.02
C VAL A 206 9.47 3.17 1.84
N VAL A 207 9.06 2.86 0.61
CA VAL A 207 7.84 2.08 0.34
C VAL A 207 7.89 0.71 1.03
N PHE A 208 9.06 0.07 1.03
CA PHE A 208 9.27 -1.18 1.75
C PHE A 208 9.06 -1.04 3.26
N THR A 209 9.67 -0.04 3.90
CA THR A 209 9.52 0.19 5.34
C THR A 209 8.09 0.58 5.71
N GLU A 210 7.48 1.50 4.95
CA GLU A 210 6.16 2.06 5.26
C GLU A 210 5.00 1.10 4.98
N GLN A 211 5.17 0.18 4.04
CA GLN A 211 4.09 -0.72 3.63
C GLN A 211 4.44 -2.17 3.93
N VAL A 212 5.48 -2.70 3.29
CA VAL A 212 5.80 -4.13 3.36
C VAL A 212 6.15 -4.55 4.78
N SER A 213 6.94 -3.75 5.51
CA SER A 213 7.35 -4.09 6.89
C SER A 213 6.17 -4.07 7.87
N GLN A 214 5.31 -3.06 7.77
CA GLN A 214 4.11 -2.94 8.62
C GLN A 214 3.11 -4.07 8.33
N ILE A 215 2.89 -4.40 7.06
CA ILE A 215 2.01 -5.51 6.64
C ILE A 215 2.56 -6.87 7.09
N CYS A 216 3.86 -7.11 6.91
CA CYS A 216 4.51 -8.31 7.43
C CYS A 216 4.35 -8.43 8.94
N TRP A 217 4.56 -7.33 9.69
CA TRP A 217 4.33 -7.33 11.13
C TRP A 217 2.86 -7.58 11.48
N PHE A 218 1.91 -6.91 10.84
CA PHE A 218 0.48 -7.06 11.12
C PHE A 218 -0.06 -8.48 10.83
N PHE A 219 0.48 -9.18 9.83
CA PHE A 219 0.01 -10.52 9.46
C PHE A 219 0.88 -11.67 10.00
N HIS A 220 2.14 -11.42 10.32
CA HIS A 220 3.14 -12.45 10.67
C HIS A 220 4.01 -12.06 11.89
N GLY A 221 3.62 -11.03 12.63
CA GLY A 221 4.35 -10.49 13.77
C GLY A 221 4.50 -11.46 14.96
N PRO A 222 5.53 -11.24 15.81
CA PRO A 222 5.70 -11.99 17.05
C PRO A 222 4.48 -11.92 17.99
N HIS A 223 3.73 -10.81 17.96
CA HIS A 223 2.51 -10.63 18.76
C HIS A 223 1.37 -11.60 18.41
N LEU A 224 1.47 -12.31 17.28
CA LEU A 224 0.51 -13.35 16.85
C LEU A 224 0.98 -14.76 17.21
N ALA A 225 2.20 -14.92 17.70
CA ALA A 225 2.73 -16.21 18.11
C ALA A 225 2.23 -16.56 19.53
N ASP A 226 1.91 -17.82 19.75
CA ASP A 226 1.64 -18.33 21.08
C ASP A 226 2.93 -18.40 21.93
N ARG A 227 2.78 -18.74 23.21
CA ARG A 227 3.90 -18.92 24.17
C ARG A 227 4.97 -19.94 23.73
N THR A 228 4.67 -20.79 22.75
CA THR A 228 5.59 -21.80 22.19
C THR A 228 6.28 -21.31 20.91
N GLY A 229 6.00 -20.08 20.47
CA GLY A 229 6.51 -19.50 19.24
C GLY A 229 5.81 -19.99 17.97
N ARG A 230 4.61 -20.58 18.08
CA ARG A 230 3.81 -21.04 16.93
C ARG A 230 2.73 -20.02 16.61
N TRP A 231 2.44 -19.81 15.32
CA TRP A 231 1.33 -18.97 14.88
C TRP A 231 0.05 -19.81 14.78
N PRO A 232 -0.97 -19.54 15.61
CA PRO A 232 -2.24 -20.25 15.53
C PRO A 232 -2.89 -20.06 14.15
N ARG A 233 -3.53 -21.12 13.65
CA ARG A 233 -4.30 -21.05 12.40
C ARG A 233 -5.65 -20.41 12.65
N ARG A 234 -6.25 -19.82 11.62
CA ARG A 234 -7.62 -19.28 11.68
C ARG A 234 -8.58 -20.30 12.29
N GLY A 235 -9.31 -19.88 13.32
CA GLY A 235 -10.29 -20.72 14.04
C GLY A 235 -9.69 -21.60 15.15
N ALA A 236 -8.37 -21.66 15.30
CA ALA A 236 -7.74 -22.34 16.43
C ALA A 236 -7.73 -21.43 17.69
N PRO A 237 -7.71 -22.02 18.90
CA PRO A 237 -7.48 -21.26 20.13
C PRO A 237 -6.22 -20.40 20.04
N GLY A 238 -6.33 -19.13 20.47
CA GLY A 238 -5.23 -18.15 20.41
C GLY A 238 -5.05 -17.46 19.06
N TRP A 239 -5.85 -17.78 18.03
CA TRP A 239 -5.84 -17.01 16.79
C TRP A 239 -6.49 -15.64 16.97
N ILE A 240 -5.76 -14.58 16.61
CA ILE A 240 -6.23 -13.20 16.73
C ILE A 240 -6.78 -12.71 15.37
N PRO A 241 -8.08 -12.38 15.27
CA PRO A 241 -8.65 -11.83 14.06
C PRO A 241 -8.09 -10.44 13.74
N PRO A 242 -7.96 -10.05 12.45
CA PRO A 242 -7.38 -8.75 12.08
C PRO A 242 -7.95 -7.53 12.81
N ALA A 243 -9.26 -7.51 13.08
CA ALA A 243 -9.93 -6.40 13.78
C ALA A 243 -9.50 -6.25 15.25
N GLU A 244 -8.93 -7.28 15.86
CA GLU A 244 -8.45 -7.29 17.25
C GLU A 244 -6.91 -7.17 17.33
N ARG A 245 -6.23 -7.07 16.19
CA ARG A 245 -4.76 -6.96 16.17
C ARG A 245 -4.32 -5.55 16.52
N PRO A 246 -3.18 -5.41 17.21
CA PRO A 246 -2.60 -4.09 17.46
C PRO A 246 -2.26 -3.39 16.15
N TYR A 247 -2.34 -2.06 16.17
CA TYR A 247 -1.85 -1.21 15.09
C TYR A 247 -0.32 -1.27 15.04
N PRO A 248 0.30 -1.42 13.84
CA PRO A 248 1.75 -1.35 13.70
C PRO A 248 2.23 0.06 14.05
N GLU A 249 3.13 0.19 15.03
CA GLU A 249 3.73 1.48 15.37
C GLU A 249 4.39 2.10 14.12
N GLN A 250 4.18 3.38 13.86
CA GLN A 250 4.87 4.04 12.77
C GLN A 250 6.32 4.32 13.15
N LYS A 251 7.21 3.51 12.57
CA LYS A 251 8.64 3.50 12.82
C LYS A 251 9.37 4.04 11.62
N LEU A 252 10.43 4.79 11.91
CA LEU A 252 11.22 5.49 10.92
C LEU A 252 12.66 4.98 10.95
N PHE A 253 12.95 4.01 10.08
CA PHE A 253 14.25 3.34 10.01
C PHE A 253 14.57 2.93 8.57
N PRO A 254 15.86 2.77 8.21
CA PRO A 254 16.26 2.38 6.86
C PRO A 254 15.79 0.95 6.54
N CYS A 255 15.39 0.71 5.29
CA CYS A 255 15.11 -0.65 4.82
C CYS A 255 16.34 -1.54 5.05
N PRO A 256 16.18 -2.73 5.65
CA PRO A 256 17.29 -3.62 5.87
C PRO A 256 17.91 -4.08 4.53
N PRO A 257 19.24 -4.24 4.45
CA PRO A 257 19.90 -4.73 3.25
C PRO A 257 19.32 -6.08 2.77
N GLY A 258 19.11 -6.21 1.45
CA GLY A 258 18.61 -7.42 0.80
C GLY A 258 17.11 -7.72 0.98
N PHE A 259 16.41 -7.03 1.87
CA PHE A 259 14.97 -7.25 2.06
C PHE A 259 14.14 -6.77 0.87
N LEU A 260 14.49 -5.61 0.31
CA LEU A 260 13.86 -5.07 -0.89
C LEU A 260 14.06 -6.02 -2.08
N ASP A 261 15.26 -6.55 -2.29
CA ASP A 261 15.54 -7.47 -3.39
C ASP A 261 14.76 -8.79 -3.27
N ARG A 262 14.69 -9.35 -2.05
CA ARG A 262 13.87 -10.55 -1.79
C ARG A 262 12.38 -10.29 -1.99
N PHE A 263 11.91 -9.10 -1.62
CA PHE A 263 10.54 -8.68 -1.92
C PHE A 263 10.30 -8.62 -3.42
N ILE A 264 11.16 -7.93 -4.19
CA ILE A 264 11.05 -7.85 -5.66
C ILE A 264 11.10 -9.25 -6.30
N ALA A 265 11.97 -10.14 -5.80
CA ALA A 265 12.07 -11.53 -6.25
C ALA A 265 10.83 -12.39 -5.94
N SER A 266 9.91 -11.90 -5.11
CA SER A 266 8.63 -12.57 -4.84
C SER A 266 7.62 -12.43 -5.99
N PHE A 267 7.95 -11.63 -7.02
CA PHE A 267 7.07 -11.34 -8.14
C PHE A 267 7.59 -11.97 -9.44
N THR A 268 6.65 -12.40 -10.27
CA THR A 268 6.92 -12.86 -11.62
C THR A 268 5.95 -12.18 -12.57
N GLU A 269 6.48 -11.36 -13.47
CA GLU A 269 5.74 -10.81 -14.59
C GLU A 269 5.64 -11.87 -15.68
N GLU A 270 4.43 -12.20 -16.15
CA GLU A 270 4.28 -13.14 -17.26
C GLU A 270 4.82 -12.51 -18.54
N SER A 271 5.78 -13.18 -19.19
CA SER A 271 6.20 -12.85 -20.55
C SER A 271 5.00 -13.09 -21.48
N GLY A 272 4.61 -12.05 -22.22
CA GLY A 272 3.56 -12.14 -23.25
C GLY A 272 3.97 -13.00 -24.42
#